data_AF-A0A0C9Y9Q0-F1
#
_entry.id   AF-A0A0C9Y9Q0-F1
#
_cell.length_a   1.000
_cell.length_b   1.000
_cell.length_c   1.000
_cell.angle_alpha   90.00
_cell.angle_beta   90.00
_cell.angle_gamma   90.00
#
_symmetry.space_group_name_H-M   'P 1'
#
loop_
_entity.id
_entity.type
_entity.pdbx_description
1 polymer ?
#
loop_
_entity_poly.entity_id
_entity_poly.type
_entity_poly.pdbx_seq_one_letter_code
_entity_poly.pdbx_strand_id
1 'polypeptide(L)' 'HYSILPAITLDGFIAYDIIEGPVDSKCFVHFLKEHMPFTNPYPGPHSVIVMDNCCIHHAEAVCKLVE' A
#
# COMPACT_ATOMS: atom_id res chain seq x y z
N HIS A 1 -6.80 16.40 12.00
CA HIS A 1 -5.92 15.24 12.27
C HIS A 1 -5.48 14.71 10.92
N TYR A 2 -4.20 14.40 10.74
CA TYR A 2 -3.69 13.87 9.49
C TYR A 2 -3.04 12.50 9.73
N SER A 3 -3.23 11.59 8.79
CA SER A 3 -2.57 10.29 8.74
C SER A 3 -1.61 10.27 7.55
N ILE A 4 -0.52 9.51 7.68
CA ILE A 4 0.40 9.24 6.57
C ILE A 4 0.36 7.76 6.23
N LEU A 5 0.33 7.44 4.94
CA LEU A 5 0.42 6.08 4.42
C LEU A 5 1.69 5.97 3.56
N PRO A 6 2.80 5.45 4.12
CA PRO A 6 4.05 5.30 3.38
C PRO A 6 4.23 3.89 2.80
N ALA A 7 4.88 3.80 1.64
CA ALA A 7 5.52 2.58 1.15
C ALA A 7 7.04 2.71 1.30
N ILE A 8 7.64 1.74 1.99
CA ILE A 8 9.04 1.79 2.41
C ILE A 8 9.75 0.53 1.93
N THR A 9 10.95 0.69 1.39
CA THR A 9 11.87 -0.38 1.01
C THR A 9 13.12 -0.30 1.89
N LEU A 10 14.06 -1.22 1.70
CA LEU A 10 15.35 -1.18 2.38
C LEU A 10 16.17 0.08 2.01
N ASP A 11 15.89 0.68 0.86
CA ASP A 11 16.58 1.88 0.35
C ASP A 11 15.85 3.20 0.70
N GLY A 12 14.70 3.11 1.39
CA GLY A 12 13.95 4.27 1.88
C GLY A 12 12.50 4.33 1.40
N PHE A 13 11.91 5.52 1.43
CA PHE A 13 10.53 5.75 1.00
C PHE A 13 10.44 5.78 -0.53
N ILE A 14 9.48 5.03 -1.08
CA ILE A 14 9.21 5.02 -2.53
C ILE A 14 7.89 5.70 -2.90
N ALA A 15 6.96 5.81 -1.94
CA ALA A 15 5.69 6.49 -2.08
C ALA A 15 5.13 6.90 -0.72
N TYR A 16 4.28 7.92 -0.70
CA TYR A 16 3.51 8.31 0.48
C TYR A 16 2.27 9.11 0.08
N ASP A 17 1.20 8.97 0.88
CA ASP A 17 0.04 9.86 0.85
C ASP A 17 -0.21 10.47 2.23
N ILE A 18 -0.64 11.74 2.26
CA ILE A 18 -1.10 12.43 3.48
C ILE A 18 -2.61 12.60 3.39
N ILE A 19 -3.33 11.98 4.32
CA ILE A 19 -4.78 11.89 4.33
C ILE A 19 -5.32 12.67 5.52
N GLU A 20 -6.30 13.54 5.30
CA GLU A 20 -7.01 14.18 6.39
C GLU A 20 -7.98 13.18 7.05
N GLY A 21 -7.80 12.93 8.34
CA GLY A 21 -8.60 11.95 9.10
C GLY A 21 -7.99 10.54 9.15
N PRO A 22 -8.78 9.52 9.55
CA PRO A 22 -8.35 8.13 9.59
C PRO A 22 -8.28 7.51 8.19
N VAL A 23 -7.44 6.49 8.02
CA VAL A 23 -7.34 5.71 6.78
C VAL A 23 -8.38 4.59 6.78
N ASP A 24 -9.22 4.55 5.75
CA ASP A 24 -10.16 3.45 5.51
C ASP A 24 -9.70 2.57 4.32
N SER A 25 -10.45 1.49 4.04
CA SER A 25 -10.15 0.61 2.91
C SER A 25 -10.17 1.31 1.55
N LYS A 26 -10.96 2.39 1.36
CA LYS A 26 -11.00 3.10 0.08
C LYS A 26 -9.73 3.93 -0.11
N CYS A 27 -9.30 4.63 0.94
CA CYS A 27 -8.02 5.34 0.96
C CYS A 27 -6.87 4.37 0.65
N PHE A 28 -6.85 3.20 1.31
CA PHE A 28 -5.80 2.21 1.12
C PHE A 28 -5.77 1.62 -0.30
N VAL A 29 -6.94 1.27 -0.86
CA VAL A 29 -7.03 0.77 -2.25
C VAL A 29 -6.62 1.83 -3.26
N HIS A 30 -6.94 3.11 -3.02
CA HIS A 30 -6.49 4.20 -3.88
C HIS A 30 -4.96 4.32 -3.84
N PHE A 31 -4.36 4.33 -2.65
CA PHE A 31 -2.91 4.33 -2.47
C PHE A 31 -2.25 3.18 -3.23
N LEU A 32 -2.78 1.96 -3.12
CA LEU A 32 -2.26 0.83 -3.89
C LEU A 32 -2.39 1.08 -5.40
N LYS A 33 -3.51 1.56 -5.92
CA LYS A 33 -3.63 1.79 -7.37
C LYS A 33 -2.64 2.82 -7.91
N GLU A 34 -2.38 3.88 -7.15
CA GLU A 34 -1.45 4.94 -7.57
C GLU A 34 0.02 4.49 -7.43
N HIS A 35 0.35 3.71 -6.40
CA HIS A 35 1.74 3.40 -6.02
C HIS A 35 2.19 1.94 -6.25
N MET A 36 1.28 1.02 -6.58
CA MET A 36 1.62 -0.34 -7.06
C MET A 36 2.49 -0.40 -8.33
N PRO A 37 2.58 0.59 -9.24
CA PRO A 37 3.58 0.54 -10.33
C PRO A 37 5.04 0.39 -9.85
N PHE A 38 5.34 0.59 -8.55
CA PHE A 38 6.67 0.34 -7.99
C PHE A 38 6.95 -1.12 -7.63
N THR A 39 5.98 -2.03 -7.81
CA THR A 39 6.13 -3.47 -7.56
C THR A 39 6.38 -4.24 -8.86
N ASN A 40 7.12 -5.35 -8.78
CA ASN A 40 7.40 -6.24 -9.91
C ASN A 40 6.89 -7.66 -9.62
N PRO A 41 6.69 -8.51 -10.64
CA PRO A 41 6.45 -9.93 -10.41
C PRO A 41 7.60 -10.59 -9.63
N TYR A 42 7.29 -11.49 -8.70
CA TYR A 42 8.29 -12.24 -7.95
C TYR A 42 9.13 -13.14 -8.88
N PRO A 43 10.48 -13.20 -8.73
CA PRO A 43 11.31 -12.67 -7.64
C PRO A 43 11.99 -11.31 -7.94
N GLY A 44 11.37 -10.44 -8.72
CA GLY A 44 11.94 -9.13 -9.07
C GLY A 44 12.08 -8.17 -7.87
N PRO A 45 12.76 -7.02 -8.04
CA PRO A 45 12.84 -5.99 -7.01
C PRO A 45 11.44 -5.52 -6.57
N HIS A 46 11.24 -5.29 -5.27
CA HIS A 46 9.96 -4.85 -4.69
C HIS A 46 8.76 -5.76 -5.02
N SER A 47 8.99 -7.06 -5.24
CA SER A 47 7.93 -8.01 -5.61
C SER A 47 7.15 -8.61 -4.43
N VAL A 48 7.49 -8.22 -3.20
CA VAL A 48 6.85 -8.74 -1.99
C VAL A 48 6.37 -7.54 -1.18
N ILE A 49 5.07 -7.48 -0.96
CA ILE A 49 4.41 -6.44 -0.17
C ILE A 49 4.21 -7.01 1.24
N VAL A 50 4.72 -6.29 2.24
CA VAL A 50 4.55 -6.64 3.66
C VAL A 50 3.66 -5.60 4.29
N MET A 51 2.58 -6.04 4.92
CA MET A 51 1.59 -5.20 5.60
C MET A 51 1.31 -5.75 6.99
N ASP A 52 0.84 -4.92 7.90
CA ASP A 52 0.29 -5.40 9.17
C ASP A 52 -1.07 -6.09 8.95
N ASN A 53 -1.59 -6.76 9.99
CA ASN A 53 -2.84 -7.51 9.91
C ASN A 53 -4.09 -6.63 10.16
N CYS A 54 -4.08 -5.37 9.70
CA CYS A 54 -5.22 -4.47 9.88
C CYS A 54 -6.44 -4.94 9.05
N CYS A 55 -7.65 -4.82 9.60
CA CYS A 55 -8.89 -5.28 8.94
C CYS A 55 -9.12 -4.64 7.56
N ILE A 56 -8.63 -3.42 7.34
CA ILE A 56 -8.78 -2.71 6.06
C ILE A 56 -7.99 -3.36 4.92
N HIS A 57 -6.95 -4.15 5.23
CA HIS A 57 -6.13 -4.88 4.25
C HIS A 57 -6.81 -6.16 3.74
N HIS A 58 -7.84 -6.66 4.43
CA HIS A 58 -8.60 -7.86 4.06
C HIS A 58 -9.73 -7.57 3.06
N ALA A 59 -9.79 -6.37 2.49
CA ALA A 59 -10.80 -6.03 1.50
C ALA A 59 -10.53 -6.79 0.19
N GLU A 60 -11.57 -7.32 -0.46
CA GLU A 60 -11.44 -8.08 -1.72
C GLU A 60 -10.69 -7.30 -2.82
N ALA A 61 -10.84 -5.97 -2.84
CA ALA A 61 -10.15 -5.10 -3.78
C ALA A 61 -8.63 -5.04 -3.55
N VAL A 62 -8.16 -5.24 -2.32
CA VAL A 62 -6.73 -5.33 -1.99
C VAL A 62 -6.16 -6.62 -2.56
N CYS A 63 -6.79 -7.77 -2.28
CA CYS A 63 -6.37 -9.07 -2.83
C CYS A 63 -6.22 -9.01 -4.35
N LYS A 64 -7.23 -8.48 -5.06
CA LYS A 64 -7.20 -8.35 -6.54
C LYS A 64 -6.07 -7.47 -7.09
N LEU A 65 -5.49 -6.59 -6.26
CA LEU A 65 -4.39 -5.72 -6.68
C LEU A 65 -3.03 -6.32 -6.37
N VAL A 66 -2.91 -7.14 -5.31
CA VAL A 66 -1.62 -7.62 -4.81
C VAL A 66 -1.34 -9.10 -5.12
N GLU A 67 -2.37 -9.89 -5.46
CA GLU A 67 -2.29 -11.29 -5.88
C GLU A 67 -2.42 -11.43 -7.41
#